data_AF-A0AAU5LUR2-F1
#
_entry.id   AF-A0AAU5LUR2-F1
#
_cell.length_a   1.000
_cell.length_b   1.000
_cell.length_c   1.000
_cell.angle_alpha   90.00
_cell.angle_beta   90.00
_cell.angle_gamma   90.00
#
_symmetry.space_group_name_H-M   'P 1'
#
loop_
_entity.id
_entity.type
_entity.pdbx_description
1 polymer ?
#
loop_
_entity_poly.entity_id
_entity_poly.type
_entity_poly.pdbx_seq_one_letter_code
_entity_poly.pdbx_strand_id
1 'polypeptide(L)'
;MSINGFRRIGLPLVVAVLAFAAMSLTAQAFPQAAWPTQSKGNKGADVEAIQYLLVHAGQSLSVDGDFGSGTDTAVRNFQAAKGLSADGRVGPNTWAALAVTVRQGDNNNAVRALQRQLNLKRAAGLGVDGSFGTATRAAVVEFQRHAGITDNGEVGPITWRNLIWHYQLVDRPDVASICTKPSDVNGDSAHWGTAAAVGQLTAAGDRVYSSGYGPLAARDLSFEHGGNIPDHSSHEVGLDADVQLMRNDRAQCTGNSRINRFDSQYNRTATRELVRAIRSTGRVKVIFFNDPVLVDEGLVQPLTNHDDHLHVRYCESVHPNSSYAC
;
A
#
# COMPACT_ATOMS: atom_id res chain seq x y z
N MET A 1 50.09 8.53 -75.22
CA MET A 1 49.88 9.99 -75.13
C MET A 1 48.42 10.24 -74.79
N SER A 2 48.17 11.10 -73.81
CA SER A 2 46.89 11.62 -73.32
C SER A 2 45.92 10.73 -72.51
N ILE A 3 45.89 10.88 -71.18
CA ILE A 3 44.98 11.65 -70.27
C ILE A 3 43.52 11.16 -70.19
N ASN A 4 43.13 10.68 -69.00
CA ASN A 4 41.96 11.09 -68.18
C ASN A 4 41.77 10.01 -67.10
N GLY A 5 41.78 10.25 -65.78
CA GLY A 5 41.47 11.46 -65.03
C GLY A 5 40.40 11.11 -63.98
N PHE A 6 40.71 10.28 -62.98
CA PHE A 6 39.82 10.04 -61.84
C PHE A 6 40.33 10.78 -60.61
N ARG A 7 39.68 11.92 -60.31
CA ARG A 7 39.81 12.65 -59.05
C ARG A 7 39.17 11.81 -57.92
N ARG A 8 39.97 11.46 -56.91
CA ARG A 8 39.47 10.94 -55.63
C ARG A 8 38.85 12.10 -54.85
N ILE A 9 37.54 12.04 -54.64
CA ILE A 9 36.83 12.91 -53.70
C ILE A 9 36.92 12.25 -52.34
N GLY A 10 37.73 12.81 -51.43
CA GLY A 10 37.71 12.44 -50.02
C GLY A 10 36.46 13.03 -49.37
N LEU A 11 35.59 12.17 -48.85
CA LEU A 11 34.46 12.57 -48.00
C LEU A 11 35.02 12.83 -46.59
N PRO A 12 34.80 14.01 -45.98
CA PRO A 12 35.13 14.19 -44.57
C PRO A 12 34.12 13.40 -43.72
N LEU A 13 34.65 12.55 -42.84
CA LEU A 13 33.88 11.85 -41.82
C LEU A 13 33.33 12.89 -40.83
N VAL A 14 32.05 13.25 -40.95
CA VAL A 14 31.35 14.02 -39.92
C VAL A 14 30.91 13.02 -38.84
N VAL A 15 31.72 12.89 -37.79
CA VAL A 15 31.29 12.22 -36.56
C VAL A 15 30.26 13.14 -35.89
N ALA A 16 28.98 12.87 -36.12
CA ALA A 16 27.91 13.49 -35.34
C ALA A 16 27.99 12.95 -33.91
N VAL A 17 28.64 13.70 -33.02
CA VAL A 17 28.52 13.47 -31.57
C VAL A 17 27.11 13.88 -31.19
N LEU A 18 26.20 12.92 -31.17
CA LEU A 18 24.90 13.05 -30.52
C LEU A 18 25.17 13.17 -29.02
N ALA A 19 25.33 14.40 -28.54
CA ALA A 19 25.21 14.71 -27.13
C ALA A 19 23.75 14.44 -26.74
N PHE A 20 23.48 13.23 -26.27
CA PHE A 20 22.29 12.99 -25.44
C PHE A 20 22.47 13.85 -24.20
N ALA A 21 21.91 15.06 -24.23
CA ALA A 21 21.53 15.73 -23.02
C ALA A 21 20.51 14.81 -22.35
N ALA A 22 20.97 13.98 -21.41
CA ALA A 22 20.09 13.31 -20.50
C ALA A 22 19.31 14.44 -19.82
N MET A 23 18.05 14.62 -20.25
CA MET A 23 17.10 15.39 -19.47
C MET A 23 17.10 14.72 -18.11
N SER A 24 17.74 15.35 -17.12
CA SER A 24 17.52 15.00 -15.73
C SER A 24 16.01 15.15 -15.53
N LEU A 25 15.31 14.02 -15.43
CA LEU A 25 13.98 13.99 -14.83
C LEU A 25 14.20 14.65 -13.47
N THR A 26 13.78 15.90 -13.35
CA THR A 26 13.92 16.62 -12.09
C THR A 26 13.21 15.78 -11.05
N ALA A 27 13.98 15.34 -10.06
CA ALA A 27 13.49 14.55 -8.94
C ALA A 27 12.41 15.36 -8.23
N GLN A 28 11.15 15.10 -8.55
CA GLN A 28 10.04 15.60 -7.77
C GLN A 28 9.79 14.57 -6.68
N ALA A 29 10.31 14.85 -5.48
CA ALA A 29 9.72 14.36 -4.25
C ALA A 29 8.20 14.42 -4.39
N PHE A 30 7.46 13.36 -4.06
CA PHE A 30 5.99 13.35 -4.15
C PHE A 30 5.46 14.64 -3.52
N PRO A 31 5.02 15.65 -4.31
CA PRO A 31 4.72 16.98 -3.78
C PRO A 31 3.52 16.93 -2.82
N GLN A 32 2.80 15.81 -2.83
CA GLN A 32 1.62 15.52 -2.04
C GLN A 32 1.83 14.47 -0.94
N ALA A 33 3.05 13.96 -0.71
CA ALA A 33 3.29 13.02 0.38
C ALA A 33 2.90 13.69 1.71
N ALA A 34 1.84 13.17 2.33
CA ALA A 34 1.29 13.66 3.58
C ALA A 34 1.41 12.60 4.66
N TRP A 35 1.18 12.99 5.91
CA TRP A 35 1.08 12.02 6.99
C TRP A 35 -0.35 11.45 7.01
N PRO A 36 -0.54 10.14 6.75
CA PRO A 36 -1.86 9.54 6.88
C PRO A 36 -2.29 9.59 8.34
N THR A 37 -3.56 9.92 8.58
CA THR A 37 -4.11 9.94 9.93
C THR A 37 -4.50 8.53 10.34
N GLN A 38 -3.83 8.00 11.36
CA GLN A 38 -4.12 6.68 11.92
C GLN A 38 -4.85 6.83 13.26
N SER A 39 -5.81 5.96 13.52
CA SER A 39 -6.63 5.96 14.74
C SER A 39 -7.15 4.56 15.03
N LYS A 40 -7.80 4.41 16.20
CA LYS A 40 -8.43 3.15 16.61
C LYS A 40 -9.26 2.52 15.49
N GLY A 41 -9.05 1.22 15.28
CA GLY A 41 -9.67 0.43 14.19
C GLY A 41 -8.82 0.32 12.93
N ASN A 42 -7.82 1.20 12.73
CA ASN A 42 -6.84 1.01 11.67
C ASN A 42 -5.94 -0.19 11.94
N LYS A 43 -5.44 -0.78 10.86
CA LYS A 43 -4.56 -1.95 10.89
C LYS A 43 -3.50 -1.83 9.80
N GLY A 44 -2.43 -2.62 9.89
CA GLY A 44 -1.42 -2.75 8.83
C GLY A 44 -0.08 -2.06 9.12
N ALA A 45 0.73 -1.87 8.06
CA ALA A 45 2.12 -1.48 8.20
C ALA A 45 2.32 -0.16 8.94
N ASP A 46 1.51 0.86 8.65
CA ASP A 46 1.63 2.17 9.29
C ASP A 46 1.35 2.09 10.80
N VAL A 47 0.46 1.19 11.21
CA VAL A 47 0.18 0.92 12.62
C VAL A 47 1.35 0.19 13.28
N GLU A 48 1.95 -0.80 12.62
CA GLU A 48 3.17 -1.44 13.12
C GLU A 48 4.30 -0.40 13.31
N ALA A 49 4.45 0.54 12.38
CA ALA A 49 5.42 1.63 12.51
C ALA A 49 5.12 2.52 13.73
N ILE A 50 3.85 2.93 13.91
CA ILE A 50 3.42 3.68 15.10
C ILE A 50 3.75 2.91 16.37
N GLN A 51 3.43 1.62 16.45
CA GLN A 51 3.67 0.81 17.63
C GLN A 51 5.17 0.70 17.93
N TYR A 52 6.02 0.40 16.94
CA TYR A 52 7.47 0.39 17.13
C TYR A 52 8.03 1.76 17.57
N LEU A 53 7.55 2.87 17.00
CA LEU A 53 7.97 4.21 17.37
C LEU A 53 7.49 4.60 18.78
N LEU A 54 6.30 4.18 19.19
CA LEU A 54 5.80 4.35 20.55
C LEU A 54 6.63 3.55 21.56
N VAL A 55 6.98 2.31 21.24
CA VAL A 55 7.88 1.49 22.07
C VAL A 55 9.26 2.16 22.17
N HIS A 56 9.78 2.71 21.07
CA HIS A 56 11.01 3.50 21.10
C HIS A 56 10.89 4.74 22.01
N ALA A 57 9.73 5.39 22.01
CA ALA A 57 9.41 6.53 22.88
C ALA A 57 9.08 6.14 24.33
N GLY A 58 9.24 4.87 24.72
CA GLY A 58 9.07 4.39 26.09
C GLY A 58 7.65 3.93 26.46
N GLN A 59 6.74 3.81 25.49
CA GLN A 59 5.42 3.20 25.73
C GLN A 59 5.54 1.67 25.80
N SER A 60 4.64 1.03 26.56
CA SER A 60 4.54 -0.43 26.65
C SER A 60 3.30 -0.93 25.91
N LEU A 61 3.50 -1.65 24.80
CA LEU A 61 2.45 -2.25 23.98
C LEU A 61 3.02 -3.39 23.11
N SER A 62 2.14 -4.25 22.59
CA SER A 62 2.47 -5.19 21.52
C SER A 62 2.62 -4.46 20.18
N VAL A 63 3.48 -5.02 19.32
CA VAL A 63 3.53 -4.65 17.90
C VAL A 63 2.86 -5.77 17.12
N ASP A 64 1.60 -5.56 16.78
CA ASP A 64 0.72 -6.53 16.11
C ASP A 64 0.07 -5.95 14.85
N GLY A 65 0.33 -4.67 14.55
CA GLY A 65 -0.27 -3.96 13.43
C GLY A 65 -1.75 -3.60 13.66
N ASP A 66 -2.28 -3.79 14.88
CA ASP A 66 -3.65 -3.46 15.23
C ASP A 66 -3.72 -2.18 16.07
N PHE A 67 -4.47 -1.19 15.58
CA PHE A 67 -4.75 0.01 16.34
C PHE A 67 -5.92 -0.27 17.28
N GLY A 68 -5.68 -1.15 18.25
CA GLY A 68 -6.62 -1.52 19.30
C GLY A 68 -6.63 -0.52 20.46
N SER A 69 -7.25 -0.91 21.58
CA SER A 69 -7.29 -0.10 22.80
C SER A 69 -5.90 0.15 23.41
N GLY A 70 -5.00 -0.82 23.32
CA GLY A 70 -3.61 -0.69 23.78
C GLY A 70 -2.86 0.41 23.01
N THR A 71 -2.94 0.38 21.68
CA THR A 71 -2.34 1.40 20.80
C THR A 71 -2.97 2.77 21.03
N ASP A 72 -4.30 2.88 21.14
CA ASP A 72 -4.99 4.15 21.45
C ASP A 72 -4.51 4.75 22.78
N THR A 73 -4.40 3.93 23.83
CA THR A 73 -3.90 4.37 25.13
C THR A 73 -2.46 4.86 25.04
N ALA A 74 -1.58 4.09 24.36
CA ALA A 74 -0.18 4.46 24.17
C ALA A 74 -0.02 5.78 23.37
N VAL A 75 -0.84 6.00 22.34
CA VAL A 75 -0.85 7.25 21.57
C VAL A 75 -1.25 8.43 22.44
N ARG A 76 -2.33 8.31 23.22
CA ARG A 76 -2.78 9.40 24.12
C ARG A 76 -1.73 9.75 25.16
N ASN A 77 -1.10 8.73 25.76
CA ASN A 77 -0.01 8.92 26.73
C ASN A 77 1.20 9.62 26.09
N PHE A 78 1.60 9.18 24.90
CA PHE A 78 2.68 9.82 24.14
C PHE A 78 2.34 11.29 23.80
N GLN A 79 1.13 11.55 23.30
CA GLN A 79 0.66 12.90 22.99
C GLN A 79 0.72 13.81 24.23
N ALA A 80 0.20 13.35 25.36
CA ALA A 80 0.26 14.08 26.63
C ALA A 80 1.72 14.36 27.06
N ALA A 81 2.61 13.36 26.97
CA ALA A 81 4.02 13.51 27.30
C ALA A 81 4.77 14.48 26.36
N LYS A 82 4.27 14.71 25.15
CA LYS A 82 4.82 15.66 24.17
C LYS A 82 4.11 17.02 24.16
N GLY A 83 3.11 17.24 25.03
CA GLY A 83 2.34 18.49 25.07
C GLY A 83 1.41 18.68 23.86
N LEU A 84 1.00 17.59 23.21
CA LEU A 84 0.03 17.57 22.11
C LEU A 84 -1.39 17.33 22.64
N SER A 85 -2.39 17.59 21.81
CA SER A 85 -3.77 17.15 22.09
C SER A 85 -3.82 15.61 22.21
N ALA A 86 -4.23 15.08 23.36
CA ALA A 86 -4.31 13.64 23.64
C ALA A 86 -5.60 13.01 23.08
N ASP A 87 -5.85 13.20 21.79
CA ASP A 87 -7.06 12.76 21.09
C ASP A 87 -7.03 11.30 20.61
N GLY A 88 -5.88 10.62 20.73
CA GLY A 88 -5.68 9.24 20.28
C GLY A 88 -5.51 9.10 18.76
N ARG A 89 -5.40 10.20 18.02
CA ARG A 89 -5.20 10.23 16.57
C ARG A 89 -3.75 10.56 16.23
N VAL A 90 -3.12 9.69 15.45
CA VAL A 90 -1.78 9.95 14.92
C VAL A 90 -1.90 10.76 13.62
N GLY A 91 -2.10 12.07 13.78
CA GLY A 91 -2.07 13.04 12.68
C GLY A 91 -0.69 13.69 12.48
N PRO A 92 -0.56 14.72 11.62
CA PRO A 92 0.72 15.32 11.25
C PRO A 92 1.60 15.75 12.44
N ASN A 93 1.01 16.34 13.48
CA ASN A 93 1.74 16.78 14.68
C ASN A 93 2.26 15.60 15.50
N THR A 94 1.45 14.54 15.66
CA THR A 94 1.85 13.33 16.36
C THR A 94 2.96 12.59 15.57
N TRP A 95 2.84 12.49 14.25
CA TRP A 95 3.88 11.92 13.39
C TRP A 95 5.19 12.69 13.47
N ALA A 96 5.15 14.02 13.40
CA ALA A 96 6.34 14.86 13.53
C ALA A 96 7.06 14.66 14.87
N ALA A 97 6.33 14.33 15.94
CA ALA A 97 6.91 14.02 17.25
C ALA A 97 7.40 12.57 17.38
N LEU A 98 6.77 11.60 16.68
CA LEU A 98 7.10 10.17 16.73
C LEU A 98 8.28 9.79 15.81
N ALA A 99 8.32 10.36 14.62
CA ALA A 99 9.25 9.99 13.56
C ALA A 99 10.65 10.54 13.83
N VAL A 100 11.42 9.81 14.64
CA VAL A 100 12.81 10.12 14.97
C VAL A 100 13.74 9.87 13.77
N THR A 101 14.81 10.66 13.66
CA THR A 101 15.84 10.41 12.66
C THR A 101 16.59 9.13 12.98
N VAL A 102 16.74 8.23 12.01
CA VAL A 102 17.59 7.04 12.10
C VAL A 102 18.61 6.99 10.97
N ARG A 103 19.79 6.43 11.25
CA ARG A 103 20.93 6.34 10.32
C ARG A 103 21.79 5.12 10.62
N GLN A 104 22.74 4.85 9.73
CA GLN A 104 23.65 3.72 9.88
C GLN A 104 24.38 3.73 11.22
N GLY A 105 24.37 2.59 11.91
CA GLY A 105 24.92 2.42 13.25
C GLY A 105 23.88 2.47 14.37
N ASP A 106 22.68 2.98 14.12
CA ASP A 106 21.60 2.95 15.11
C ASP A 106 21.12 1.51 15.35
N ASN A 107 20.76 1.21 16.61
CA ASN A 107 20.18 -0.07 17.00
C ASN A 107 18.99 0.12 17.95
N ASN A 108 17.76 0.17 17.41
CA ASN A 108 16.55 0.47 18.19
C ASN A 108 15.25 0.08 17.47
N ASN A 109 14.11 0.29 18.14
CA ASN A 109 12.78 -0.01 17.58
C ASN A 109 12.38 0.92 16.42
N ALA A 110 12.90 2.15 16.32
CA ALA A 110 12.65 3.00 15.16
C ALA A 110 13.30 2.42 13.89
N VAL A 111 14.46 1.74 14.02
CA VAL A 111 15.05 0.97 12.92
C VAL A 111 14.20 -0.25 12.56
N ARG A 112 13.60 -0.94 13.53
CA ARG A 112 12.65 -2.04 13.25
C ARG A 112 11.43 -1.55 12.47
N ALA A 113 10.89 -0.39 12.85
CA ALA A 113 9.84 0.27 12.10
C ALA A 113 10.28 0.50 10.64
N LEU A 114 11.47 1.08 10.43
CA LEU A 114 12.01 1.35 9.11
C LEU A 114 12.16 0.08 8.26
N GLN A 115 12.81 -0.96 8.80
CA GLN A 115 13.04 -2.23 8.11
C GLN A 115 11.70 -2.87 7.70
N ARG A 116 10.72 -2.85 8.60
CA ARG A 116 9.38 -3.36 8.33
C ARG A 116 8.69 -2.56 7.23
N GLN A 117 8.74 -1.22 7.27
CA GLN A 117 8.17 -0.38 6.21
C GLN A 117 8.84 -0.64 4.85
N LEU A 118 10.17 -0.69 4.79
CA LEU A 118 10.89 -0.96 3.53
C LEU A 118 10.56 -2.34 2.95
N ASN A 119 10.42 -3.36 3.79
CA ASN A 119 10.01 -4.69 3.34
C ASN A 119 8.60 -4.69 2.74
N LEU A 120 7.66 -3.98 3.37
CA LEU A 120 6.25 -4.04 2.99
C LEU A 120 5.88 -3.08 1.86
N LYS A 121 6.61 -1.99 1.74
CA LYS A 121 6.35 -0.94 0.76
C LYS A 121 7.31 -0.99 -0.43
N ARG A 122 8.48 -1.63 -0.31
CA ARG A 122 9.48 -1.74 -1.40
C ARG A 122 10.04 -3.15 -1.59
N ALA A 123 9.47 -4.17 -0.94
CA ALA A 123 9.93 -5.56 -1.03
C ALA A 123 11.44 -5.76 -0.71
N ALA A 124 12.00 -4.94 0.19
CA ALA A 124 13.45 -4.86 0.41
C ALA A 124 14.13 -6.12 0.99
N GLY A 125 13.36 -7.10 1.48
CA GLY A 125 13.89 -8.39 1.95
C GLY A 125 14.83 -8.32 3.17
N LEU A 126 14.73 -7.26 3.99
CA LEU A 126 15.58 -7.03 5.16
C LEU A 126 15.18 -7.91 6.35
N GLY A 127 16.16 -8.29 7.18
CA GLY A 127 15.85 -8.73 8.55
C GLY A 127 15.32 -7.58 9.39
N VAL A 128 14.28 -7.80 10.19
CA VAL A 128 13.71 -6.79 11.11
C VAL A 128 14.37 -6.93 12.50
N ASP A 129 15.67 -6.67 12.54
CA ASP A 129 16.53 -6.89 13.71
C ASP A 129 16.78 -5.63 14.55
N GLY A 130 16.39 -4.46 14.03
CA GLY A 130 16.61 -3.17 14.65
C GLY A 130 18.01 -2.60 14.43
N SER A 131 18.89 -3.28 13.70
CA SER A 131 20.24 -2.84 13.37
C SER A 131 20.26 -2.11 12.04
N PHE A 132 20.64 -0.83 12.04
CA PHE A 132 20.78 -0.06 10.81
C PHE A 132 22.16 -0.35 10.21
N GLY A 133 22.30 -1.52 9.60
CA GLY A 133 23.50 -1.97 8.89
C GLY A 133 23.58 -1.46 7.44
N THR A 134 24.55 -1.98 6.69
CA THR A 134 24.78 -1.63 5.28
C THR A 134 23.61 -1.99 4.37
N ALA A 135 22.95 -3.13 4.62
CA ALA A 135 21.76 -3.56 3.86
C ALA A 135 20.59 -2.57 4.07
N THR A 136 20.30 -2.20 5.32
CA THR A 136 19.28 -1.19 5.64
C THR A 136 19.60 0.15 4.97
N ARG A 137 20.87 0.60 5.01
CA ARG A 137 21.29 1.83 4.32
C ARG A 137 21.08 1.76 2.81
N ALA A 138 21.42 0.64 2.18
CA ALA A 138 21.25 0.47 0.74
C ALA A 138 19.76 0.58 0.35
N ALA A 139 18.88 -0.10 1.09
CA ALA A 139 17.44 -0.03 0.88
C ALA A 139 16.87 1.38 1.11
N VAL A 140 17.40 2.14 2.08
CA VAL A 140 17.02 3.55 2.29
C VAL A 140 17.43 4.42 1.11
N VAL A 141 18.66 4.29 0.62
CA VAL A 141 19.14 5.06 -0.54
C VAL A 141 18.32 4.72 -1.79
N GLU A 142 18.02 3.44 -2.01
CA GLU A 142 17.14 3.01 -3.10
C GLU A 142 15.74 3.60 -2.98
N PHE A 143 15.16 3.58 -1.78
CA PHE A 143 13.89 4.23 -1.52
C PHE A 143 13.95 5.74 -1.78
N GLN A 144 14.99 6.42 -1.31
CA GLN A 144 15.14 7.87 -1.49
C GLN A 144 15.26 8.25 -2.97
N ARG A 145 16.05 7.51 -3.75
CA ARG A 145 16.16 7.69 -5.21
C ARG A 145 14.83 7.49 -5.90
N HIS A 146 14.13 6.41 -5.54
CA HIS A 146 12.82 6.10 -6.09
C HIS A 146 11.78 7.17 -5.74
N ALA A 147 11.80 7.68 -4.51
CA ALA A 147 10.90 8.74 -4.05
C ALA A 147 11.31 10.14 -4.55
N GLY A 148 12.41 10.27 -5.30
CA GLY A 148 12.87 11.57 -5.81
C GLY A 148 13.32 12.54 -4.71
N ILE A 149 13.79 12.04 -3.57
CA ILE A 149 14.27 12.84 -2.43
C ILE A 149 15.79 12.68 -2.27
N THR A 150 16.42 13.48 -1.40
CA THR A 150 17.85 13.38 -1.12
C THR A 150 18.23 11.96 -0.68
N ASP A 151 19.19 11.33 -1.37
CA ASP A 151 19.58 9.92 -1.23
C ASP A 151 20.81 9.70 -0.34
N ASN A 152 20.86 10.40 0.80
CA ASN A 152 21.99 10.38 1.72
C ASN A 152 22.09 9.11 2.59
N GLY A 153 21.04 8.27 2.62
CA GLY A 153 20.96 7.09 3.46
C GLY A 153 20.57 7.36 4.92
N GLU A 154 20.15 8.58 5.25
CA GLU A 154 19.58 8.94 6.56
C GLU A 154 18.05 9.08 6.46
N VAL A 155 17.34 8.57 7.44
CA VAL A 155 15.87 8.60 7.47
C VAL A 155 15.41 9.69 8.42
N GLY A 156 15.28 10.90 7.89
CA GLY A 156 14.67 12.03 8.60
C GLY A 156 13.18 12.20 8.29
N PRO A 157 12.56 13.32 8.72
CA PRO A 157 11.11 13.54 8.56
C PRO A 157 10.61 13.48 7.11
N ILE A 158 11.42 13.90 6.14
CA ILE A 158 11.07 13.81 4.71
C ILE A 158 11.03 12.35 4.25
N THR A 159 12.06 11.57 4.58
CA THR A 159 12.12 10.14 4.24
C THR A 159 10.98 9.38 4.90
N TRP A 160 10.73 9.61 6.20
CA TRP A 160 9.62 8.96 6.89
C TRP A 160 8.26 9.31 6.29
N ARG A 161 7.99 10.59 6.01
CA ARG A 161 6.71 11.01 5.43
C ARG A 161 6.46 10.34 4.08
N ASN A 162 7.48 10.33 3.21
CA ASN A 162 7.36 9.66 1.92
C ASN A 162 7.18 8.15 2.11
N LEU A 163 7.92 7.52 3.03
CA LEU A 163 7.85 6.08 3.24
C LEU A 163 6.49 5.66 3.82
N ILE A 164 5.98 6.37 4.82
CA ILE A 164 4.67 6.09 5.41
C ILE A 164 3.55 6.34 4.38
N TRP A 165 3.61 7.43 3.63
CA TRP A 165 2.64 7.70 2.55
C TRP A 165 2.68 6.64 1.43
N HIS A 166 3.82 5.99 1.21
CA HIS A 166 4.01 5.08 0.09
C HIS A 166 3.04 3.88 0.13
N TYR A 167 2.65 3.42 -1.05
CA TYR A 167 1.75 2.28 -1.21
C TYR A 167 2.38 1.00 -0.62
N GLN A 168 1.52 0.07 -0.17
CA GLN A 168 1.88 -1.20 0.45
C GLN A 168 1.45 -2.36 -0.45
N LEU A 169 2.28 -3.41 -0.52
CA LEU A 169 1.89 -4.70 -1.11
C LEU A 169 0.75 -5.34 -0.33
N VAL A 170 -0.24 -5.84 -1.08
CA VAL A 170 -1.31 -6.69 -0.56
C VAL A 170 -0.84 -8.12 -0.35
N ASP A 171 0.04 -8.63 -1.23
CA ASP A 171 0.64 -9.95 -1.06
C ASP A 171 1.62 -9.91 0.09
N ARG A 172 1.18 -10.44 1.22
CA ARG A 172 1.91 -10.46 2.48
C ARG A 172 2.31 -11.91 2.73
N PRO A 173 3.57 -12.30 2.46
CA PRO A 173 3.99 -13.68 2.66
C PRO A 173 3.90 -14.14 4.12
N ASP A 174 3.79 -13.18 5.06
CA ASP A 174 3.56 -13.42 6.48
C ASP A 174 2.07 -13.56 6.86
N VAL A 175 1.13 -13.44 5.93
CA VAL A 175 -0.32 -13.44 6.20
C VAL A 175 -1.05 -14.45 5.30
N ALA A 176 -1.41 -15.61 5.86
CA ALA A 176 -2.08 -16.68 5.13
C ALA A 176 -3.56 -16.39 4.77
N SER A 177 -4.14 -15.32 5.33
CA SER A 177 -5.56 -14.98 5.17
C SER A 177 -5.86 -14.15 3.92
N ILE A 178 -4.82 -13.70 3.21
CA ILE A 178 -4.92 -12.89 2.00
C ILE A 178 -3.93 -13.37 0.94
N CYS A 179 -4.31 -13.27 -0.32
CA CYS A 179 -3.42 -13.46 -1.45
C CYS A 179 -3.76 -12.46 -2.56
N THR A 180 -2.89 -12.41 -3.56
CA THR A 180 -3.12 -11.64 -4.79
C THR A 180 -3.40 -12.56 -5.97
N LYS A 181 -4.12 -12.03 -6.96
CA LYS A 181 -4.41 -12.68 -8.24
C LYS A 181 -4.13 -11.70 -9.38
N PRO A 182 -3.56 -12.14 -10.51
CA PRO A 182 -3.20 -11.25 -11.61
C PRO A 182 -4.36 -10.34 -12.04
N SER A 183 -4.04 -9.06 -12.29
CA SER A 183 -4.94 -8.08 -12.91
C SER A 183 -5.38 -8.53 -14.30
N ASP A 184 -6.62 -8.21 -14.66
CA ASP A 184 -7.19 -8.52 -15.96
C ASP A 184 -6.61 -7.64 -17.09
N VAL A 185 -6.10 -6.47 -16.73
CA VAL A 185 -5.56 -5.47 -17.67
C VAL A 185 -4.04 -5.31 -17.57
N ASN A 186 -3.45 -5.55 -16.39
CA ASN A 186 -2.04 -5.20 -16.10
C ASN A 186 -1.18 -6.34 -15.50
N GLY A 187 -1.68 -7.59 -15.46
CA GLY A 187 -0.95 -8.71 -14.85
C GLY A 187 -0.66 -8.51 -13.34
N ASP A 188 0.46 -9.01 -12.83
CA ASP A 188 0.78 -9.04 -11.37
C ASP A 188 1.21 -7.67 -10.77
N SER A 189 1.05 -6.58 -11.51
CA SER A 189 1.62 -5.27 -11.14
C SER A 189 0.67 -4.36 -10.35
N ALA A 190 -0.62 -4.70 -10.24
CA ALA A 190 -1.67 -3.87 -9.62
C ALA A 190 -2.07 -4.30 -8.19
N HIS A 191 -1.10 -4.75 -7.40
CA HIS A 191 -1.33 -5.27 -6.03
C HIS A 191 -0.91 -4.32 -4.91
N TRP A 192 -0.97 -3.03 -5.18
CA TRP A 192 -0.54 -1.98 -4.26
C TRP A 192 -1.73 -1.16 -3.79
N GLY A 193 -1.79 -0.85 -2.50
CA GLY A 193 -2.83 0.02 -1.94
C GLY A 193 -2.25 0.99 -0.94
N THR A 194 -3.03 1.97 -0.50
CA THR A 194 -2.65 2.70 0.72
C THR A 194 -2.51 1.68 1.86
N ALA A 195 -1.54 1.86 2.76
CA ALA A 195 -1.36 0.92 3.86
C ALA A 195 -2.62 0.76 4.72
N ALA A 196 -3.44 1.81 4.83
CA ALA A 196 -4.74 1.77 5.48
C ALA A 196 -5.73 0.86 4.71
N ALA A 197 -5.87 0.98 3.39
CA ALA A 197 -6.74 0.10 2.60
C ALA A 197 -6.27 -1.37 2.67
N VAL A 198 -4.96 -1.60 2.52
CA VAL A 198 -4.39 -2.95 2.60
C VAL A 198 -4.63 -3.56 3.99
N GLY A 199 -4.35 -2.82 5.07
CA GLY A 199 -4.58 -3.31 6.42
C GLY A 199 -6.05 -3.61 6.72
N GLN A 200 -6.98 -2.85 6.14
CA GLN A 200 -8.42 -3.12 6.24
C GLN A 200 -8.84 -4.38 5.47
N LEU A 201 -8.30 -4.60 4.27
CA LEU A 201 -8.50 -5.84 3.52
C LEU A 201 -7.93 -7.04 4.28
N THR A 202 -6.72 -6.93 4.82
CA THR A 202 -6.10 -7.98 5.64
C THR A 202 -6.98 -8.32 6.83
N ALA A 203 -7.50 -7.32 7.55
CA ALA A 203 -8.39 -7.53 8.68
C ALA A 203 -9.70 -8.26 8.30
N ALA A 204 -10.26 -7.92 7.14
CA ALA A 204 -11.42 -8.62 6.62
C ALA A 204 -11.09 -10.06 6.23
N GLY A 205 -9.93 -10.27 5.60
CA GLY A 205 -9.34 -11.57 5.27
C GLY A 205 -9.20 -12.45 6.50
N ASP A 206 -8.57 -11.95 7.58
CA ASP A 206 -8.39 -12.66 8.84
C ASP A 206 -9.72 -13.14 9.43
N ARG A 207 -10.75 -12.28 9.37
CA ARG A 207 -12.08 -12.60 9.90
C ARG A 207 -12.77 -13.72 9.12
N VAL A 208 -12.72 -13.69 7.80
CA VAL A 208 -13.34 -14.77 6.99
C VAL A 208 -12.52 -16.05 7.03
N TYR A 209 -11.19 -15.92 7.08
CA TYR A 209 -10.26 -17.04 7.17
C TYR A 209 -10.47 -17.81 8.48
N SER A 210 -10.50 -17.11 9.61
CA SER A 210 -10.77 -17.70 10.94
C SER A 210 -12.18 -18.29 11.06
N SER A 211 -13.14 -17.81 10.25
CA SER A 211 -14.49 -18.38 10.14
C SER A 211 -14.55 -19.63 9.25
N GLY A 212 -13.43 -20.07 8.68
CA GLY A 212 -13.32 -21.26 7.86
C GLY A 212 -13.77 -21.07 6.40
N TYR A 213 -13.93 -19.84 5.92
CA TYR A 213 -14.31 -19.58 4.52
C TYR A 213 -13.12 -19.54 3.54
N GLY A 214 -11.90 -19.67 4.06
CA GLY A 214 -10.68 -19.56 3.28
C GLY A 214 -10.18 -18.12 3.15
N PRO A 215 -9.06 -17.93 2.44
CA PRO A 215 -8.43 -16.62 2.28
C PRO A 215 -9.22 -15.71 1.34
N LEU A 216 -9.03 -14.41 1.53
CA LEU A 216 -9.46 -13.36 0.61
C LEU A 216 -8.47 -13.29 -0.57
N ALA A 217 -8.97 -13.25 -1.80
CA ALA A 217 -8.13 -13.02 -2.99
C ALA A 217 -8.37 -11.61 -3.54
N ALA A 218 -7.38 -10.73 -3.38
CA ALA A 218 -7.39 -9.39 -3.96
C ALA A 218 -6.84 -9.46 -5.39
N ARG A 219 -7.42 -8.70 -6.32
CA ARG A 219 -6.98 -8.66 -7.71
C ARG A 219 -6.42 -7.28 -8.03
N ASP A 220 -7.28 -6.27 -8.13
CA ASP A 220 -6.91 -4.94 -8.57
C ASP A 220 -7.06 -3.94 -7.42
N LEU A 221 -5.96 -3.46 -6.83
CA LEU A 221 -6.02 -2.29 -5.94
C LEU A 221 -5.55 -1.03 -6.65
N SER A 222 -4.26 -1.00 -6.98
CA SER A 222 -3.55 0.09 -7.65
C SER A 222 -2.16 -0.38 -8.05
N PHE A 223 -1.52 0.39 -8.93
CA PHE A 223 -0.07 0.36 -9.11
C PHE A 223 0.66 0.98 -7.92
N GLU A 224 1.93 0.61 -7.73
CA GLU A 224 2.88 1.45 -7.01
C GLU A 224 2.88 2.82 -7.71
N HIS A 225 2.57 3.89 -6.96
CA HIS A 225 2.39 5.28 -7.41
C HIS A 225 1.01 5.70 -7.92
N GLY A 226 0.09 4.77 -8.15
CA GLY A 226 -1.09 5.10 -8.94
C GLY A 226 -0.71 5.35 -10.40
N GLY A 227 -1.52 4.87 -11.32
CA GLY A 227 -1.23 4.96 -12.75
C GLY A 227 -2.43 4.52 -13.54
N ASN A 228 -2.52 4.94 -14.81
CA ASN A 228 -3.68 4.65 -15.63
C ASN A 228 -3.97 3.15 -15.66
N ILE A 229 -5.13 2.75 -15.13
CA ILE A 229 -5.66 1.40 -15.29
C ILE A 229 -6.78 1.57 -16.31
N PRO A 230 -6.52 1.27 -17.60
CA PRO A 230 -7.53 1.44 -18.64
C PRO A 230 -8.82 0.74 -18.24
N ASP A 231 -9.94 1.45 -18.40
CA ASP A 231 -11.31 1.05 -18.00
C ASP A 231 -11.59 0.96 -16.48
N HIS A 232 -10.60 1.22 -15.61
CA HIS A 232 -10.70 1.13 -14.13
C HIS A 232 -10.02 2.31 -13.40
N SER A 233 -10.25 3.54 -13.86
CA SER A 233 -9.58 4.76 -13.34
C SER A 233 -9.77 5.07 -11.83
N SER A 234 -10.70 4.43 -11.13
CA SER A 234 -10.81 4.59 -9.68
C SER A 234 -9.66 3.92 -8.93
N HIS A 235 -9.10 2.84 -9.49
CA HIS A 235 -7.99 2.10 -8.87
C HIS A 235 -6.66 2.86 -8.90
N GLU A 236 -6.61 4.06 -9.45
CA GLU A 236 -5.36 4.82 -9.61
C GLU A 236 -4.88 5.50 -8.33
N VAL A 237 -5.65 5.42 -7.22
CA VAL A 237 -5.31 6.08 -5.95
C VAL A 237 -5.08 5.09 -4.79
N GLY A 238 -5.16 3.78 -5.06
CA GLY A 238 -5.01 2.68 -4.09
C GLY A 238 -5.95 2.74 -2.89
N LEU A 239 -7.14 3.32 -3.08
CA LEU A 239 -8.27 3.24 -2.17
C LEU A 239 -9.43 2.42 -2.76
N ASP A 240 -9.34 1.97 -4.00
CA ASP A 240 -10.27 1.01 -4.58
C ASP A 240 -9.61 -0.37 -4.64
N ALA A 241 -10.40 -1.43 -4.46
CA ALA A 241 -9.93 -2.80 -4.39
C ALA A 241 -10.95 -3.77 -4.99
N ASP A 242 -10.55 -4.51 -6.02
CA ASP A 242 -11.33 -5.63 -6.52
C ASP A 242 -10.96 -6.89 -5.74
N VAL A 243 -11.99 -7.49 -5.16
CA VAL A 243 -11.88 -8.70 -4.35
C VAL A 243 -12.70 -9.79 -4.99
N GLN A 244 -12.10 -10.97 -5.18
CA GLN A 244 -12.80 -12.10 -5.78
C GLN A 244 -13.91 -12.62 -4.89
N LEU A 245 -14.93 -13.18 -5.53
CA LEU A 245 -16.04 -13.80 -4.83
C LEU A 245 -15.57 -15.02 -4.02
N MET A 246 -16.17 -15.20 -2.86
CA MET A 246 -15.87 -16.37 -2.02
C MET A 246 -16.42 -17.64 -2.65
N ARG A 247 -15.65 -18.73 -2.56
CA ARG A 247 -15.97 -20.00 -3.22
C ARG A 247 -16.37 -21.09 -2.23
N ASN A 248 -17.21 -22.02 -2.67
CA ASN A 248 -17.61 -23.19 -1.88
C ASN A 248 -16.41 -24.11 -1.56
N ASP A 249 -15.46 -24.23 -2.48
CA ASP A 249 -14.24 -25.03 -2.34
C ASP A 249 -13.09 -24.31 -1.62
N ARG A 250 -13.27 -23.04 -1.24
CA ARG A 250 -12.24 -22.20 -0.58
C ARG A 250 -10.96 -22.03 -1.41
N ALA A 251 -11.05 -22.20 -2.73
CA ALA A 251 -9.92 -22.12 -3.64
C ALA A 251 -9.80 -20.73 -4.29
N GLN A 252 -10.16 -19.64 -3.60
CA GLN A 252 -10.05 -18.28 -4.14
C GLN A 252 -8.60 -17.96 -4.53
N CYS A 253 -7.62 -18.42 -3.74
CA CYS A 253 -6.20 -18.21 -3.99
C CYS A 253 -5.56 -19.22 -4.94
N THR A 254 -6.14 -20.41 -5.14
CA THR A 254 -5.48 -21.53 -5.85
C THR A 254 -6.26 -22.07 -7.06
N GLY A 255 -7.57 -21.85 -7.12
CA GLY A 255 -8.46 -22.30 -8.20
C GLY A 255 -8.58 -21.30 -9.35
N ASN A 256 -9.38 -21.68 -10.36
CA ASN A 256 -9.74 -20.79 -11.47
C ASN A 256 -10.50 -19.58 -10.90
N SER A 257 -9.90 -18.41 -11.07
CA SER A 257 -10.10 -17.23 -10.22
C SER A 257 -11.25 -16.33 -10.67
N ARG A 258 -11.91 -16.65 -11.79
CA ARG A 258 -13.05 -15.88 -12.31
C ARG A 258 -14.32 -16.70 -12.22
N ILE A 259 -15.01 -16.58 -11.09
CA ILE A 259 -16.40 -17.00 -10.94
C ILE A 259 -17.28 -15.77 -10.90
N ASN A 260 -18.55 -15.92 -11.31
CA ASN A 260 -19.56 -14.89 -11.13
C ASN A 260 -20.67 -15.38 -10.20
N ARG A 261 -21.60 -14.50 -9.84
CA ARG A 261 -22.72 -14.81 -8.95
C ARG A 261 -23.68 -15.91 -9.46
N PHE A 262 -23.56 -16.31 -10.72
CA PHE A 262 -24.35 -17.40 -11.32
C PHE A 262 -23.60 -18.74 -11.27
N ASP A 263 -22.32 -18.76 -10.90
CA ASP A 263 -21.52 -19.97 -10.82
C ASP A 263 -21.92 -20.85 -9.63
N SER A 264 -21.96 -22.18 -9.84
CA SER A 264 -22.19 -23.17 -8.78
C SER A 264 -21.19 -23.11 -7.61
N GLN A 265 -19.98 -22.60 -7.85
CA GLN A 265 -18.95 -22.42 -6.85
C GLN A 265 -19.12 -21.13 -6.04
N TYR A 266 -19.98 -20.20 -6.46
CA TYR A 266 -20.22 -18.97 -5.73
C TYR A 266 -20.84 -19.25 -4.36
N ASN A 267 -20.15 -18.83 -3.30
CA ASN A 267 -20.62 -18.94 -1.94
C ASN A 267 -21.16 -17.58 -1.46
N ARG A 268 -22.46 -17.36 -1.63
CA ARG A 268 -23.15 -16.14 -1.18
C ARG A 268 -22.97 -15.89 0.31
N THR A 269 -23.09 -16.92 1.14
CA THR A 269 -22.96 -16.79 2.60
C THR A 269 -21.56 -16.31 2.99
N ALA A 270 -20.51 -16.93 2.44
CA ALA A 270 -19.15 -16.49 2.68
C ALA A 270 -18.87 -15.09 2.13
N THR A 271 -19.42 -14.75 0.95
CA THR A 271 -19.30 -13.41 0.36
C THR A 271 -20.02 -12.36 1.21
N ARG A 272 -21.19 -12.68 1.78
CA ARG A 272 -21.91 -11.83 2.73
C ARG A 272 -21.05 -11.54 3.97
N GLU A 273 -20.43 -12.57 4.54
CA GLU A 273 -19.57 -12.42 5.72
C GLU A 273 -18.30 -11.65 5.40
N LEU A 274 -17.74 -11.81 4.19
CA LEU A 274 -16.64 -10.97 3.70
C LEU A 274 -17.06 -9.50 3.60
N VAL A 275 -18.20 -9.20 2.99
CA VAL A 275 -18.71 -7.82 2.88
C VAL A 275 -18.93 -7.20 4.26
N ARG A 276 -19.48 -7.95 5.21
CA ARG A 276 -19.63 -7.51 6.61
C ARG A 276 -18.28 -7.27 7.29
N ALA A 277 -17.31 -8.15 7.06
CA ALA A 277 -15.96 -8.01 7.58
C ALA A 277 -15.28 -6.74 7.04
N ILE A 278 -15.36 -6.51 5.72
CA ILE A 278 -14.86 -5.30 5.04
C ILE A 278 -15.52 -4.05 5.64
N ARG A 279 -16.85 -4.01 5.79
CA ARG A 279 -17.54 -2.84 6.38
C ARG A 279 -17.19 -2.62 7.85
N SER A 280 -16.87 -3.68 8.60
CA SER A 280 -16.56 -3.57 10.03
C SER A 280 -15.28 -2.80 10.34
N THR A 281 -14.44 -2.53 9.34
CA THR A 281 -13.24 -1.70 9.49
C THR A 281 -13.54 -0.21 9.63
N GLY A 282 -14.76 0.24 9.29
CA GLY A 282 -15.24 1.59 9.52
C GLY A 282 -14.76 2.66 8.53
N ARG A 283 -14.14 2.27 7.40
CA ARG A 283 -13.62 3.22 6.38
C ARG A 283 -13.95 2.79 4.95
N VAL A 284 -15.20 2.38 4.71
CA VAL A 284 -15.69 1.91 3.40
C VAL A 284 -16.74 2.88 2.89
N LYS A 285 -16.49 3.49 1.72
CA LYS A 285 -17.42 4.39 1.05
C LYS A 285 -18.54 3.62 0.37
N VAL A 286 -18.17 2.62 -0.43
CA VAL A 286 -19.10 1.81 -1.22
C VAL A 286 -18.48 0.45 -1.52
N ILE A 287 -19.34 -0.55 -1.69
CA ILE A 287 -18.96 -1.85 -2.25
C ILE A 287 -19.92 -2.10 -3.41
N PHE A 288 -19.39 -2.22 -4.63
CA PHE A 288 -20.20 -2.58 -5.79
C PHE A 288 -20.19 -4.09 -6.01
N PHE A 289 -21.38 -4.66 -6.19
CA PHE A 289 -21.59 -6.06 -6.56
C PHE A 289 -23.07 -6.31 -6.90
N ASN A 290 -23.33 -7.20 -7.86
CA ASN A 290 -24.66 -7.38 -8.45
C ASN A 290 -25.48 -8.55 -7.89
N ASP A 291 -25.10 -9.16 -6.76
CA ASP A 291 -25.96 -10.17 -6.12
C ASP A 291 -27.22 -9.50 -5.52
N PRO A 292 -28.43 -9.81 -6.03
CA PRO A 292 -29.65 -9.11 -5.63
C PRO A 292 -29.98 -9.32 -4.15
N VAL A 293 -29.61 -10.45 -3.55
CA VAL A 293 -29.84 -10.69 -2.12
C VAL A 293 -28.96 -9.76 -1.29
N LEU A 294 -27.70 -9.57 -1.67
CA LEU A 294 -26.80 -8.66 -0.95
C LEU A 294 -27.15 -7.19 -1.18
N VAL A 295 -27.70 -6.86 -2.35
CA VAL A 295 -28.27 -5.54 -2.65
C VAL A 295 -29.49 -5.26 -1.78
N ASP A 296 -30.45 -6.20 -1.72
CA ASP A 296 -31.67 -6.08 -0.91
C ASP A 296 -31.36 -5.98 0.61
N GLU A 297 -30.28 -6.61 1.05
CA GLU A 297 -29.75 -6.49 2.42
C GLU A 297 -29.04 -5.14 2.69
N GLY A 298 -28.85 -4.30 1.67
CA GLY A 298 -28.14 -3.02 1.77
C GLY A 298 -26.63 -3.17 1.98
N LEU A 299 -26.07 -4.36 1.74
CA LEU A 299 -24.65 -4.64 1.96
C LEU A 299 -23.77 -4.16 0.81
N VAL A 300 -24.30 -4.15 -0.41
CA VAL A 300 -23.60 -3.75 -1.65
C VAL A 300 -24.51 -2.88 -2.52
N GLN A 301 -23.93 -2.18 -3.48
CA GLN A 301 -24.66 -1.42 -4.51
C GLN A 301 -24.47 -2.08 -5.87
N PRO A 302 -25.51 -2.16 -6.72
CA PRO A 302 -25.33 -2.70 -8.06
C PRO A 302 -24.61 -1.68 -8.96
N LEU A 303 -23.74 -2.18 -9.83
CA LEU A 303 -23.08 -1.40 -10.88
C LEU A 303 -22.84 -2.31 -12.09
N THR A 304 -23.03 -1.78 -13.30
CA THR A 304 -22.80 -2.54 -14.54
C THR A 304 -21.42 -3.21 -14.51
N ASN A 305 -21.34 -4.46 -14.95
CA ASN A 305 -20.12 -5.29 -14.98
C ASN A 305 -19.50 -5.67 -13.62
N HIS A 306 -20.28 -5.73 -12.55
CA HIS A 306 -19.83 -6.16 -11.21
C HIS A 306 -20.52 -7.45 -10.75
N ASP A 307 -20.61 -8.45 -11.63
CA ASP A 307 -21.21 -9.76 -11.33
C ASP A 307 -20.17 -10.80 -10.87
N ASP A 308 -18.87 -10.52 -11.00
CA ASP A 308 -17.74 -11.45 -10.82
C ASP A 308 -16.69 -11.01 -9.78
N HIS A 309 -16.86 -9.84 -9.18
CA HIS A 309 -16.00 -9.35 -8.11
C HIS A 309 -16.76 -8.38 -7.20
N LEU A 310 -16.23 -8.17 -5.99
CA LEU A 310 -16.58 -7.05 -5.13
C LEU A 310 -15.62 -5.91 -5.44
N HIS A 311 -16.13 -4.76 -5.88
CA HIS A 311 -15.33 -3.55 -5.97
C HIS A 311 -15.50 -2.75 -4.68
N VAL A 312 -14.45 -2.63 -3.88
CA VAL A 312 -14.47 -1.99 -2.57
C VAL A 312 -13.77 -0.64 -2.66
N ARG A 313 -14.52 0.44 -2.42
CA ARG A 313 -13.94 1.78 -2.25
C ARG A 313 -13.78 2.10 -0.78
N TYR A 314 -12.53 2.23 -0.34
CA TYR A 314 -12.17 2.77 0.96
C TYR A 314 -12.24 4.30 0.97
N CYS A 315 -12.38 4.86 2.17
CA CYS A 315 -12.34 6.30 2.37
C CYS A 315 -11.39 6.69 3.50
N GLU A 316 -10.92 7.93 3.44
CA GLU A 316 -10.09 8.58 4.45
C GLU A 316 -10.87 9.76 5.04
N SER A 317 -10.62 10.08 6.31
CA SER A 317 -11.30 11.20 6.99
C SER A 317 -11.00 12.57 6.36
N VAL A 318 -9.88 12.66 5.64
CA VAL A 318 -9.47 13.87 4.91
C VAL A 318 -8.84 13.43 3.60
N HIS A 319 -9.58 13.58 2.50
CA HIS A 319 -9.08 13.31 1.15
C HIS A 319 -9.50 14.45 0.19
N PRO A 320 -8.60 14.99 -0.66
CA PRO A 320 -8.93 16.11 -1.54
C PRO A 320 -9.97 15.76 -2.61
N ASN A 321 -10.05 14.49 -3.02
CA ASN A 321 -11.13 13.97 -3.86
C ASN A 321 -12.27 13.44 -2.98
N SER A 322 -13.46 14.03 -3.12
CA SER A 322 -14.66 13.73 -2.34
C SER A 322 -15.19 12.31 -2.52
N SER A 323 -14.79 11.61 -3.58
CA SER A 323 -15.10 10.18 -3.79
C SER A 323 -14.47 9.29 -2.71
N TYR A 324 -13.41 9.76 -2.07
CA TYR A 324 -12.63 9.05 -1.06
C TYR A 324 -12.69 9.70 0.32
N ALA A 325 -13.49 10.76 0.49
CA ALA A 325 -13.74 11.33 1.79
C ALA A 325 -14.82 10.53 2.52
N CYS A 326 -14.53 10.09 3.75
CA CYS A 326 -15.57 9.73 4.72
C CYS A 326 -16.22 11.03 5.23
#